data_AF-A0A7C6WPB9-F1
#
_entry.id   AF-A0A7C6WPB9-F1
#
_cell.length_a   1.000
_cell.length_b   1.000
_cell.length_c   1.000
_cell.angle_alpha   90.00
_cell.angle_beta   90.00
_cell.angle_gamma   90.00
#
_symmetry.space_group_name_H-M   'P 1'
#
loop_
_entity.id
_entity.type
_entity.pdbx_description
1 polymer ?
#
loop_
_entity_poly.entity_id
_entity_poly.type
_entity_poly.pdbx_seq_one_letter_code
_entity_poly.pdbx_strand_id
1 'polypeptide(L)'
;MKNSKKLLIICLSVVLALSFALAGCKKDGDGGSEGEKGSNGQKNVTISAFISRAGTNPTKDNRIYQKIKEEFGVEFKFEYVVGEIGERVGTMTSGGEYPDLIGVQSNEANQFIDAGAFIPLEKYINDAENYPNLN
;
A
#
# COMPACT_ATOMS: atom_id res chain seq x y z
N MET A 1 -30.23 -11.59 46.38
CA MET A 1 -29.55 -11.54 45.06
C MET A 1 -28.05 -11.22 45.19
N LYS A 2 -27.29 -11.90 46.06
CA LYS A 2 -25.85 -11.66 46.28
C LYS A 2 -24.94 -12.80 45.76
N ASN A 3 -25.54 -13.86 45.20
CA ASN A 3 -24.86 -15.13 44.93
C ASN A 3 -24.64 -15.34 43.42
N SER A 4 -25.42 -14.69 42.56
CA SER A 4 -25.29 -14.75 41.09
C SER A 4 -24.07 -14.00 40.55
N LYS A 5 -23.56 -13.00 41.28
CA LYS A 5 -22.34 -12.26 40.90
C LYS A 5 -21.06 -13.05 41.21
N LYS A 6 -21.07 -13.94 42.21
CA LYS A 6 -19.95 -14.85 42.50
C LYS A 6 -19.86 -15.99 41.48
N LEU A 7 -21.01 -16.47 40.98
CA LEU A 7 -21.07 -17.48 39.93
C LEU A 7 -20.57 -16.94 38.58
N LEU A 8 -20.85 -15.67 38.28
CA LEU A 8 -20.44 -15.03 37.01
C LEU A 8 -18.93 -14.68 36.97
N ILE A 9 -18.31 -14.40 38.11
CA ILE A 9 -16.86 -14.13 38.22
C ILE A 9 -16.03 -15.43 38.09
N ILE A 10 -16.54 -16.57 38.55
CA ILE A 10 -15.84 -17.87 38.45
C ILE A 10 -15.80 -18.39 37.01
N CYS A 11 -16.83 -18.11 36.19
CA CYS A 11 -16.83 -18.49 34.76
C CYS A 11 -15.87 -17.64 33.92
N LEU A 12 -15.61 -16.39 34.30
CA LEU A 12 -14.74 -15.49 33.52
C LEU A 12 -13.24 -15.82 33.70
N SER A 13 -12.86 -16.47 34.79
CA SER A 13 -11.47 -16.89 35.05
C SER A 13 -11.04 -18.20 34.38
N VAL A 14 -11.99 -19.02 33.88
CA VAL A 14 -11.67 -20.30 33.22
C VAL A 14 -11.39 -20.12 31.73
N VAL A 15 -11.95 -19.08 31.09
CA VAL A 15 -11.80 -18.85 29.64
C VAL A 15 -10.43 -18.24 29.27
N LEU A 16 -9.76 -17.57 30.21
CA LEU A 16 -8.49 -16.88 29.94
C LEU A 16 -7.24 -17.78 30.05
N ALA A 17 -7.40 -19.03 30.50
CA ALA A 17 -6.28 -19.97 30.71
C ALA A 17 -6.02 -20.91 29.51
N LEU A 18 -6.78 -20.80 28.42
CA LEU A 18 -6.70 -21.71 27.26
C LEU A 18 -5.94 -21.14 26.04
N SER A 19 -5.17 -20.05 26.19
CA SER A 19 -4.54 -19.36 25.06
C SER A 19 -3.01 -19.49 24.96
N PHE A 20 -2.36 -20.43 25.66
CA PHE A 20 -0.88 -20.56 25.67
C PHE A 20 -0.31 -21.89 25.16
N ALA A 21 -1.00 -22.61 24.26
CA ALA A 21 -0.51 -23.90 23.78
C ALA A 21 -0.53 -24.07 22.25
N LEU A 22 0.06 -23.14 21.49
CA LEU A 22 0.54 -23.41 20.12
C LEU A 22 1.82 -22.61 19.81
N ALA A 23 2.90 -22.91 20.53
CA ALA A 23 4.25 -22.66 20.05
C ALA A 23 4.74 -23.92 19.34
N GLY A 24 4.53 -23.97 18.02
CA GLY A 24 5.01 -25.03 17.16
C GLY A 24 6.50 -24.86 16.88
N CYS A 25 7.31 -25.83 17.31
CA CYS A 25 8.59 -26.12 16.69
C CYS A 25 8.55 -27.57 16.18
N LYS A 26 8.54 -27.72 14.86
CA LYS A 26 9.11 -28.90 14.21
C LYS A 26 9.99 -28.43 13.06
N LYS A 27 11.29 -28.67 13.27
CA LYS A 27 12.37 -28.55 12.30
C LYS A 27 12.64 -29.96 11.76
N ASP A 28 12.77 -30.05 10.44
CA ASP A 28 13.55 -31.00 9.62
C ASP A 28 12.76 -31.56 8.42
N GLY A 29 13.26 -31.26 7.22
CA GLY A 29 12.77 -31.82 5.96
C GLY A 29 12.99 -30.92 4.74
N ASP A 30 14.26 -30.79 4.33
CA ASP A 30 14.78 -30.73 2.96
C ASP A 30 13.91 -30.16 1.82
N GLY A 31 14.44 -29.13 1.16
CA GLY A 31 13.82 -28.47 0.01
C GLY A 31 14.73 -27.41 -0.56
N GLY A 32 15.83 -27.87 -1.17
CA GLY A 32 16.76 -27.00 -1.88
C GLY A 32 16.09 -26.18 -2.98
N SER A 33 16.48 -24.92 -3.07
CA SER A 33 16.69 -24.26 -4.35
C SER A 33 17.89 -23.34 -4.19
N GLU A 34 19.00 -23.81 -4.76
CA GLU A 34 20.05 -22.94 -5.24
C GLU A 34 19.49 -22.05 -6.36
N GLY A 35 19.96 -20.79 -6.38
CA GLY A 35 19.68 -19.76 -7.38
C GLY A 35 19.24 -18.47 -6.68
N GLU A 36 20.00 -17.38 -6.64
CA GLU A 36 21.20 -16.98 -7.37
C GLU A 36 22.06 -16.08 -6.49
N LYS A 37 23.38 -16.22 -6.65
CA LYS A 37 24.37 -15.25 -6.20
C LYS A 37 24.42 -14.09 -7.20
N GLY A 38 24.09 -12.90 -6.71
CA GLY A 38 24.73 -11.64 -7.11
C GLY A 38 24.28 -11.01 -8.43
N SER A 39 23.31 -10.11 -8.32
CA SER A 39 23.33 -8.86 -9.08
C SER A 39 22.93 -7.73 -8.13
N ASN A 40 23.44 -6.54 -8.38
CA ASN A 40 23.38 -5.33 -7.56
C ASN A 40 22.03 -5.19 -6.81
N GLY A 41 22.06 -4.96 -5.49
CA GLY A 41 20.90 -5.05 -4.57
C GLY A 41 19.80 -4.02 -4.77
N GLN A 42 19.20 -4.00 -5.96
CA GLN A 42 18.09 -3.14 -6.31
C GLN A 42 16.81 -3.79 -5.77
N LYS A 43 16.29 -3.23 -4.67
CA LYS A 43 15.01 -3.68 -4.12
C LYS A 43 13.93 -3.40 -5.16
N ASN A 44 13.23 -4.44 -5.59
CA ASN A 44 12.04 -4.25 -6.41
C ASN A 44 10.99 -3.51 -5.57
N VAL A 45 10.49 -2.38 -6.08
CA VAL A 45 9.47 -1.54 -5.43
C VAL A 45 8.22 -1.54 -6.29
N THR A 46 7.07 -1.77 -5.67
CA THR A 46 5.76 -1.62 -6.33
C THR A 46 5.12 -0.31 -5.91
N ILE A 47 4.78 0.53 -6.88
CA ILE A 47 4.10 1.82 -6.72
C ILE A 47 2.62 1.62 -7.03
N SER A 48 1.77 1.85 -6.04
CA SER A 48 0.33 1.88 -6.20
C SER A 48 -0.12 3.20 -6.81
N ALA A 49 -0.98 3.16 -7.83
CA ALA A 49 -1.41 4.34 -8.56
C ALA A 49 -2.92 4.31 -8.79
N PHE A 50 -3.64 5.32 -8.30
CA PHE A 50 -5.05 5.53 -8.64
C PHE A 50 -5.20 6.56 -9.76
N ILE A 51 -6.05 6.28 -10.75
CA ILE A 51 -6.34 7.17 -11.88
C ILE A 51 -7.84 7.44 -11.94
N SER A 52 -8.25 8.72 -11.86
CA SER A 52 -9.66 9.15 -11.79
C SER A 52 -10.45 9.03 -13.10
N ARG A 53 -9.92 8.30 -14.08
CA ARG A 53 -10.53 8.12 -15.40
C ARG A 53 -10.50 6.65 -15.78
N ALA A 54 -11.46 6.23 -16.60
CA ALA A 54 -11.46 4.88 -17.15
C ALA A 54 -10.17 4.63 -17.95
N GLY A 55 -9.62 3.43 -17.80
CA GLY A 55 -8.39 3.03 -18.47
C GLY A 55 -8.13 1.54 -18.29
N THR A 56 -7.06 1.08 -18.91
CA THR A 56 -6.61 -0.31 -18.82
C THR A 56 -5.15 -0.34 -18.42
N ASN A 57 -4.75 -1.42 -17.74
CA ASN A 57 -3.36 -1.59 -17.38
C ASN A 57 -2.48 -1.66 -18.65
N PRO A 58 -1.27 -1.08 -18.59
CA PRO A 58 -0.28 -1.32 -19.63
C PRO A 58 -0.09 -2.83 -19.85
N THR A 59 0.10 -3.22 -21.11
CA THR A 59 0.41 -4.61 -21.43
C THR A 59 1.78 -5.00 -20.87
N LYS A 60 2.00 -6.30 -20.64
CA LYS A 60 3.26 -6.80 -20.07
C LYS A 60 4.48 -6.53 -20.96
N ASP A 61 4.27 -6.38 -22.26
CA ASP A 61 5.27 -6.06 -23.29
C ASP A 61 5.42 -4.55 -23.53
N ASN A 62 4.82 -3.69 -22.69
CA ASN A 62 4.97 -2.26 -22.83
C ASN A 62 6.44 -1.84 -22.59
N ARG A 63 7.07 -1.37 -23.67
CA ARG A 63 8.50 -1.00 -23.72
C ARG A 63 8.92 0.01 -22.65
N ILE A 64 8.03 0.93 -22.26
CA ILE A 64 8.34 1.97 -21.28
C ILE A 64 8.36 1.39 -19.86
N TYR A 65 7.33 0.64 -19.49
CA TYR A 65 7.25 0.04 -18.15
C TYR A 65 8.30 -1.05 -17.94
N GLN A 66 8.65 -1.81 -18.99
CA GLN A 66 9.78 -2.74 -18.92
C GLN A 66 11.09 -2.01 -18.63
N LYS A 67 11.37 -0.92 -19.36
CA LYS A 67 12.56 -0.09 -19.09
C LYS A 67 12.57 0.48 -17.68
N ILE A 68 11.42 0.95 -17.17
CA ILE A 68 11.35 1.47 -15.81
C ILE A 68 11.66 0.37 -14.79
N LYS A 69 11.15 -0.84 -14.99
CA LYS A 69 11.45 -1.99 -14.14
C LYS A 69 12.92 -2.40 -14.22
N GLU A 70 13.50 -2.48 -15.41
CA GLU A 70 14.89 -2.89 -15.62
C GLU A 70 15.88 -1.90 -15.02
N GLU A 71 15.67 -0.60 -15.24
CA GLU A 71 16.61 0.45 -14.81
C GLU A 71 16.42 0.82 -13.34
N PHE A 72 15.18 0.83 -12.85
CA PHE A 72 14.84 1.35 -11.52
C PHE A 72 14.31 0.29 -10.56
N GLY A 73 14.02 -0.93 -11.00
CA GLY A 73 13.40 -1.96 -10.14
C GLY A 73 11.96 -1.59 -9.75
N VAL A 74 11.32 -0.68 -10.50
CA VAL A 74 10.00 -0.14 -10.17
C VAL A 74 8.92 -0.79 -11.01
N GLU A 75 7.87 -1.28 -10.35
CA GLU A 75 6.64 -1.76 -10.97
C GLU A 75 5.45 -0.91 -10.53
N PHE A 76 4.41 -0.84 -11.36
CA PHE A 76 3.20 -0.08 -11.05
C PHE A 76 1.99 -0.99 -10.93
N LYS A 77 1.17 -0.74 -9.91
CA LYS A 77 -0.17 -1.32 -9.77
C LYS A 77 -1.19 -0.21 -9.94
N PHE A 78 -1.80 -0.16 -11.13
CA PHE A 78 -2.83 0.82 -11.44
C PHE A 78 -4.21 0.36 -10.99
N GLU A 79 -4.95 1.28 -10.38
CA GLU A 79 -6.39 1.21 -10.17
C GLU A 79 -7.02 2.36 -10.94
N TYR A 80 -7.88 2.04 -11.91
CA TYR A 80 -8.68 3.02 -12.61
C TYR A 80 -10.03 3.15 -11.91
N VAL A 81 -10.59 4.36 -11.90
CA VAL A 81 -11.91 4.59 -11.33
C VAL A 81 -12.94 3.66 -11.98
N VAL A 82 -13.78 3.08 -11.14
CA VAL A 82 -14.98 2.33 -11.53
C VAL A 82 -16.17 3.01 -10.86
N GLY A 83 -17.21 3.31 -11.63
CA GLY A 83 -18.38 4.04 -11.15
C GLY A 83 -18.14 5.56 -11.05
N GLU A 84 -18.88 6.20 -10.13
CA GLU A 84 -18.84 7.65 -9.95
C GLU A 84 -17.59 8.11 -9.20
N ILE A 85 -16.87 9.06 -9.80
CA ILE A 85 -15.61 9.55 -9.23
C ILE A 85 -15.79 10.22 -7.87
N GLY A 86 -16.88 10.97 -7.68
CA GLY A 86 -17.16 11.66 -6.42
C GLY A 86 -17.28 10.70 -5.23
N GLU A 87 -17.94 9.56 -5.43
CA GLU A 87 -18.06 8.52 -4.40
C GLU A 87 -16.68 7.89 -4.08
N ARG A 88 -15.89 7.60 -5.12
CA ARG A 88 -14.55 7.02 -4.96
C ARG A 88 -13.60 7.97 -4.22
N VAL A 89 -13.60 9.26 -4.57
CA VAL A 89 -12.80 10.30 -3.93
C VAL A 89 -13.24 10.54 -2.49
N GLY A 90 -14.55 10.67 -2.25
CA GLY A 90 -15.09 10.84 -0.90
C GLY A 90 -14.74 9.67 0.02
N THR A 91 -14.83 8.44 -0.49
CA THR A 91 -14.43 7.24 0.26
C THR A 91 -12.93 7.22 0.56
N MET A 92 -12.09 7.54 -0.44
CA MET A 92 -10.63 7.54 -0.27
C MET A 92 -10.17 8.59 0.74
N THR A 93 -10.65 9.83 0.60
CA THR A 93 -10.31 10.94 1.50
C THR A 93 -10.79 10.71 2.93
N SER A 94 -11.94 10.06 3.11
CA SER A 94 -12.44 9.67 4.43
C SER A 94 -11.64 8.54 5.07
N GLY A 95 -11.09 7.63 4.26
CA GLY A 95 -10.29 6.50 4.73
C GLY A 95 -8.90 6.90 5.21
N GLY A 96 -8.32 7.96 4.64
CA GLY A 96 -6.98 8.45 5.00
C GLY A 96 -5.82 7.53 4.57
N GLU A 97 -6.12 6.43 3.87
CA GLU A 97 -5.15 5.54 3.24
C GLU A 97 -5.13 5.81 1.73
N TYR A 98 -3.99 6.29 1.25
CA TYR A 98 -3.82 6.73 -0.13
C TYR A 98 -2.85 5.82 -0.89
N PRO A 99 -3.05 5.61 -2.20
CA PRO A 99 -2.01 5.02 -3.03
C PRO A 99 -0.80 5.98 -3.12
N ASP A 100 0.34 5.45 -3.54
CA ASP A 100 1.57 6.22 -3.68
C ASP A 100 1.42 7.36 -4.70
N LEU A 101 0.64 7.13 -5.77
CA LEU A 101 0.31 8.10 -6.79
C LEU A 101 -1.20 8.25 -6.96
N ILE A 102 -1.67 9.49 -7.03
CA ILE A 102 -3.07 9.84 -7.31
C ILE A 102 -3.08 10.74 -8.55
N GLY A 103 -3.62 10.23 -9.65
CA GLY A 103 -3.85 10.96 -10.89
C GLY A 103 -5.32 11.39 -11.01
N VAL A 104 -5.59 12.65 -10.71
CA VAL A 104 -6.95 13.23 -10.68
C VAL A 104 -7.05 14.50 -11.51
N GLN A 105 -8.27 14.96 -11.80
CA GLN A 105 -8.49 16.27 -12.43
C GLN A 105 -8.56 17.37 -11.36
N SER A 106 -8.48 18.63 -11.79
CA SER A 106 -8.33 19.78 -10.90
C SER A 106 -9.45 19.92 -9.85
N ASN A 107 -10.68 19.53 -10.19
CA ASN A 107 -11.83 19.56 -9.30
C ASN A 107 -11.74 18.52 -8.17
N GLU A 108 -11.25 17.30 -8.45
CA GLU A 108 -11.02 16.30 -7.40
C GLU A 108 -9.74 16.57 -6.61
N ALA A 109 -8.73 17.15 -7.25
CA ALA A 109 -7.45 17.46 -6.62
C ALA A 109 -7.62 18.27 -5.34
N ASN A 110 -8.51 19.27 -5.34
CA ASN A 110 -8.76 20.10 -4.16
C ASN A 110 -9.23 19.29 -2.94
N GLN A 111 -10.05 18.26 -3.13
CA GLN A 111 -10.50 17.40 -2.02
C GLN A 111 -9.34 16.60 -1.40
N PHE A 112 -8.39 16.16 -2.22
CA PHE A 112 -7.17 15.50 -1.74
C PHE A 112 -6.20 16.48 -1.07
N ILE A 113 -6.12 17.73 -1.54
CA ILE A 113 -5.37 18.79 -0.87
C ILE A 113 -5.96 19.06 0.51
N ASP A 114 -7.27 19.30 0.59
CA ASP A 114 -7.98 19.60 1.84
C ASP A 114 -7.89 18.45 2.85
N ALA A 115 -7.87 17.20 2.36
CA ALA A 115 -7.68 16.01 3.18
C ALA A 115 -6.21 15.75 3.58
N GLY A 116 -5.26 16.58 3.13
CA GLY A 116 -3.83 16.42 3.41
C GLY A 116 -3.19 15.21 2.72
N ALA A 117 -3.81 14.69 1.66
CA ALA A 117 -3.35 13.51 0.94
C ALA A 117 -2.14 13.78 0.04
N PHE A 118 -2.06 14.98 -0.54
CA PHE A 118 -0.96 15.34 -1.42
C PHE A 118 0.23 15.92 -0.65
N ILE A 119 1.42 15.43 -1.01
CA ILE A 119 2.68 15.96 -0.51
C ILE A 119 3.01 17.23 -1.31
N PRO A 120 3.22 18.39 -0.64
CA PRO A 120 3.66 19.60 -1.32
C PRO A 120 5.01 19.40 -2.02
N LEU A 121 5.10 19.75 -3.30
CA LEU A 121 6.27 19.50 -4.14
C LEU A 121 7.19 20.71 -4.33
N GLU A 122 6.81 21.88 -3.81
CA GLU A 122 7.50 23.17 -4.01
C GLU A 122 8.96 23.10 -3.58
N LYS A 123 9.26 22.40 -2.48
CA LYS A 123 10.64 22.24 -1.99
C LYS A 123 11.52 21.44 -2.94
N TYR A 124 10.95 20.52 -3.72
CA TYR A 124 11.69 19.70 -4.69
C TYR A 124 11.81 20.42 -6.04
N ILE A 125 10.74 21.09 -6.48
CA ILE A 125 10.72 21.84 -7.74
C ILE A 125 11.69 23.03 -7.70
N ASN A 126 11.77 23.73 -6.57
CA ASN A 126 12.65 24.89 -6.42
C ASN A 126 14.11 24.54 -6.10
N ASP A 127 14.42 23.27 -5.91
CA ASP A 127 15.77 22.78 -5.63
C ASP A 127 16.41 22.26 -6.93
N ALA A 128 16.82 23.20 -7.78
CA ALA A 128 17.46 22.90 -9.07
C ALA A 128 18.85 22.24 -8.91
N GLU A 129 19.47 22.31 -7.73
CA GLU A 129 20.76 21.68 -7.46
C GLU A 129 20.59 20.16 -7.34
N ASN A 130 19.62 19.70 -6.54
CA ASN A 130 19.36 18.28 -6.35
C ASN A 130 18.37 17.69 -7.38
N TYR A 131 17.48 18.52 -7.94
CA TYR A 131 16.44 18.11 -8.88
C TYR A 131 16.40 18.97 -10.16
N PRO A 132 17.49 18.99 -10.95
CA PRO A 132 17.63 19.88 -12.11
C PRO A 132 16.63 19.63 -13.25
N ASN A 133 15.86 18.54 -13.21
CA ASN A 133 14.88 18.17 -14.24
C ASN A 133 13.43 18.47 -13.86
N LEU A 134 13.17 19.12 -12.72
CA LEU A 134 11.82 19.41 -12.23
C LEU A 134 11.34 20.86 -12.52
N ASN A 135 12.19 21.73 -13.09
CA ASN A 135 11.87 23.12 -13.42
C ASN A 135 12.57 23.56 -14.72
#